data_AF-A0A1E7Q1R8-F1
#
_entry.id   AF-A0A1E7Q1R8-F1
#
_cell.length_a   1.000
_cell.length_b   1.000
_cell.length_c   1.000
_cell.angle_alpha   90.00
_cell.angle_beta   90.00
_cell.angle_gamma   90.00
#
_symmetry.space_group_name_H-M   'P 1'
#
loop_
_entity.id
_entity.type
_entity.pdbx_description
1 polymer ?
#
loop_
_entity_poly.entity_id
_entity_poly.type
_entity_poly.pdbx_seq_one_letter_code
_entity_poly.pdbx_strand_id
1 'polypeptide(L)'
;MIDQTTTTTSEPTSPVMRTSATLSAAEVAAYWAERRNYLKQLRTSPELKQQYRNAVLAYLLRRLLWSFGFFPVALAFWLPLVFASFNPVVMVGNLMPMLQSFLDANPEVQATTISNLTLAWLSIGLFFLVFDLILTPFKSPYQYEADVHMRSWELLNQDKLADKV
;
A
#
# COMPACT_ATOMS: atom_id res chain seq x y z
N MET A 1 9.57 18.99 75.33
CA MET A 1 8.13 18.79 75.07
C MET A 1 8.05 17.86 73.87
N ILE A 2 7.50 16.67 74.10
CA ILE A 2 7.36 15.49 73.22
C ILE A 2 6.47 15.88 72.02
N ASP A 3 6.70 15.46 70.77
CA ASP A 3 6.19 14.17 70.26
C ASP A 3 6.81 13.70 68.92
N GLN A 4 6.87 12.38 68.75
CA GLN A 4 7.23 11.65 67.54
C GLN A 4 5.96 11.29 66.75
N THR A 5 5.99 11.34 65.41
CA THR A 5 5.17 10.45 64.57
C THR A 5 5.93 10.08 63.28
N THR A 6 6.36 8.83 63.23
CA THR A 6 6.64 8.03 62.02
C THR A 6 5.38 7.84 61.17
N THR A 7 5.53 7.66 59.84
CA THR A 7 4.79 6.74 58.91
C THR A 7 5.12 7.16 57.45
N THR A 8 6.08 6.52 56.77
CA THR A 8 5.90 5.42 55.79
C THR A 8 5.77 5.88 54.33
N THR A 9 6.85 5.64 53.58
CA THR A 9 6.91 5.04 52.23
C THR A 9 5.64 5.03 51.37
N SER A 10 5.69 5.73 50.23
CA SER A 10 5.33 5.13 48.93
C SER A 10 5.80 6.01 47.78
N GLU A 11 7.02 5.74 47.32
CA GLU A 11 7.31 5.82 45.89
C GLU A 11 6.52 4.69 45.21
N PRO A 12 5.83 4.93 44.10
CA PRO A 12 5.72 3.90 43.10
C PRO A 12 6.26 4.44 41.78
N THR A 13 7.52 4.08 41.56
CA THR A 13 7.93 3.26 40.42
C THR A 13 7.35 3.69 39.08
N SER A 14 8.26 4.23 38.26
CA SER A 14 8.25 4.24 36.80
C SER A 14 7.38 3.11 36.20
N PRO A 15 6.73 3.33 35.04
CA PRO A 15 6.05 2.26 34.34
C PRO A 15 7.11 1.21 34.02
N VAL A 16 7.08 0.12 34.78
CA VAL A 16 7.89 -1.06 34.54
C VAL A 16 7.57 -1.46 33.11
N MET A 17 8.50 -1.16 32.20
CA MET A 17 8.73 -1.98 31.02
C MET A 17 8.71 -3.41 31.55
N ARG A 18 7.55 -4.08 31.43
CA ARG A 18 7.49 -5.52 31.68
C ARG A 18 8.27 -6.12 30.53
N THR A 19 9.56 -6.31 30.80
CA THR A 19 10.44 -7.25 30.14
C THR A 19 9.59 -8.40 29.64
N SER A 20 9.66 -8.63 28.33
CA SER A 20 9.27 -9.85 27.64
C SER A 20 9.39 -11.06 28.56
N ALA A 21 8.31 -11.37 29.27
CA ALA A 21 8.14 -12.68 29.89
C ALA A 21 8.18 -13.63 28.70
N THR A 22 9.15 -14.55 28.72
CA THR A 22 9.29 -15.61 27.73
C THR A 22 7.97 -16.35 27.63
N LEU A 23 7.11 -15.94 26.69
CA LEU A 23 5.93 -16.68 26.28
C LEU A 23 6.42 -18.10 26.00
N SER A 24 5.79 -19.09 26.62
CA SER A 24 6.22 -20.47 26.43
C SER A 24 6.12 -20.82 24.94
N ALA A 25 7.06 -21.61 24.44
CA ALA A 25 7.02 -22.04 23.04
C ALA A 25 5.67 -22.71 22.67
N ALA A 26 4.99 -23.30 23.65
CA ALA A 26 3.65 -23.86 23.52
C ALA A 26 2.56 -22.79 23.30
N GLU A 27 2.59 -21.67 24.02
CA GLU A 27 1.63 -20.56 23.85
C GLU A 27 1.81 -19.86 22.50
N VAL A 28 3.07 -19.65 22.10
CA VAL A 28 3.39 -19.11 20.76
C VAL A 28 2.90 -20.08 19.67
N ALA A 29 3.13 -21.38 19.83
CA ALA A 29 2.63 -22.38 18.89
C ALA A 29 1.10 -22.43 18.81
N ALA A 30 0.40 -22.30 19.94
CA ALA A 30 -1.05 -22.25 20.02
C ALA A 30 -1.61 -21.01 19.30
N TYR A 31 -1.00 -19.83 19.53
CA TYR A 31 -1.35 -18.59 18.83
C TYR A 31 -1.23 -18.73 17.30
N TRP A 32 -0.10 -19.27 16.81
CA TRP A 32 0.09 -19.48 15.36
C TRP A 32 -0.76 -20.61 14.78
N ALA A 33 -1.16 -21.60 15.58
CA ALA A 33 -2.10 -22.64 15.17
C ALA A 33 -3.51 -22.06 15.00
N GLU A 34 -3.97 -21.24 15.95
CA GLU A 34 -5.27 -20.59 15.90
C GLU A 34 -5.38 -19.63 14.72
N ARG A 35 -4.36 -18.78 14.51
CA ARG A 35 -4.30 -17.88 13.35
C ARG A 35 -4.42 -18.65 12.02
N ARG A 36 -3.74 -19.80 11.91
CA ARG A 36 -3.81 -20.65 10.71
C ARG A 36 -5.18 -21.30 10.51
N ASN A 37 -5.82 -21.74 11.59
CA ASN A 37 -7.17 -22.31 11.53
C ASN A 37 -8.20 -21.26 11.15
N TYR A 38 -8.13 -20.07 11.75
CA TYR A 38 -9.00 -18.95 11.45
C TYR A 38 -8.86 -18.50 9.99
N LEU A 39 -7.63 -18.39 9.48
CA LEU A 39 -7.38 -18.06 8.06
C LEU A 39 -7.95 -19.12 7.10
N LYS A 40 -7.89 -20.42 7.46
CA LYS A 40 -8.55 -21.48 6.67
C LYS A 40 -10.06 -21.30 6.64
N GLN A 41 -10.66 -20.93 7.78
CA GLN A 41 -12.10 -20.71 7.90
C GLN A 41 -12.55 -19.45 7.14
N LEU A 42 -11.81 -18.35 7.25
CA LEU A 42 -12.03 -17.11 6.50
C LEU A 42 -11.95 -17.30 4.99
N ARG A 43 -11.01 -18.15 4.53
CA ARG A 43 -10.85 -18.46 3.10
C ARG A 43 -12.04 -19.23 2.51
N THR A 44 -12.91 -19.80 3.35
CA THR A 44 -14.14 -20.47 2.92
C THR A 44 -15.29 -19.48 2.71
N SER A 45 -15.27 -18.32 3.37
CA SER A 45 -16.34 -17.31 3.23
C SER A 45 -16.32 -16.65 1.84
N PRO A 46 -17.44 -16.71 1.08
CA PRO A 46 -17.52 -16.10 -0.25
C PRO A 46 -17.63 -14.56 -0.20
N GLU A 47 -18.23 -13.99 0.83
CA GLU A 47 -18.42 -12.54 0.98
C GLU A 47 -17.08 -11.80 1.07
N LEU A 48 -16.16 -12.35 1.86
CA LEU A 48 -14.81 -11.85 2.03
C LEU A 48 -13.98 -11.88 0.74
N LYS A 49 -14.15 -12.92 -0.08
CA LYS A 49 -13.50 -12.99 -1.40
C LYS A 49 -14.02 -11.91 -2.33
N GLN A 50 -15.32 -11.61 -2.28
CA GLN A 50 -15.91 -10.60 -3.14
C GLN A 50 -15.48 -9.19 -2.72
N GLN A 51 -15.47 -8.89 -1.41
CA GLN A 51 -14.94 -7.64 -0.89
C GLN A 51 -13.45 -7.47 -1.20
N TYR A 52 -12.65 -8.53 -1.02
CA TYR A 52 -11.24 -8.52 -1.38
C TYR A 52 -11.03 -8.24 -2.87
N ARG A 53 -11.77 -8.93 -3.75
CA ARG A 53 -11.69 -8.73 -5.19
C ARG A 53 -12.07 -7.30 -5.57
N ASN A 54 -13.14 -6.75 -4.99
CA ASN A 54 -13.55 -5.37 -5.27
C ASN A 54 -12.52 -4.35 -4.77
N ALA A 55 -11.94 -4.56 -3.59
CA ALA A 55 -10.89 -3.71 -3.05
C ALA A 55 -9.61 -3.76 -3.90
N VAL A 56 -9.17 -4.97 -4.29
CA VAL A 56 -8.02 -5.16 -5.19
C VAL A 56 -8.30 -4.54 -6.55
N LEU A 57 -9.49 -4.75 -7.11
CA LEU A 57 -9.85 -4.24 -8.42
C LEU A 57 -9.95 -2.71 -8.40
N ALA A 58 -10.58 -2.10 -7.39
CA ALA A 58 -10.60 -0.65 -7.22
C ALA A 58 -9.18 -0.07 -7.02
N TYR A 59 -8.34 -0.75 -6.22
CA TYR A 59 -6.94 -0.37 -6.03
C TYR A 59 -6.16 -0.41 -7.35
N LEU A 60 -6.24 -1.52 -8.08
CA LEU A 60 -5.56 -1.70 -9.37
C LEU A 60 -6.10 -0.72 -10.41
N LEU A 61 -7.41 -0.51 -10.52
CA LEU A 61 -7.99 0.45 -11.46
C LEU A 61 -7.49 1.86 -11.19
N ARG A 62 -7.53 2.30 -9.92
CA ARG A 62 -7.00 3.60 -9.55
C ARG A 62 -5.53 3.71 -9.97
N ARG A 63 -4.73 2.69 -9.69
CA ARG A 63 -3.31 2.70 -10.01
C ARG A 63 -3.03 2.64 -11.51
N LEU A 64 -3.82 1.88 -12.25
CA LEU A 64 -3.76 1.79 -13.71
C LEU A 64 -4.13 3.13 -14.35
N LEU A 65 -5.19 3.79 -13.86
CA LEU A 65 -5.57 5.13 -14.32
C LEU A 65 -4.47 6.16 -14.07
N TRP A 66 -3.81 6.12 -12.91
CA TRP A 66 -2.67 7.00 -12.64
C TRP A 66 -1.47 6.66 -13.52
N SER A 67 -1.12 5.38 -13.63
CA SER A 67 0.06 4.89 -14.35
C SER A 67 -0.03 5.13 -15.85
N PHE A 68 -1.19 4.91 -16.47
CA PHE A 68 -1.38 5.09 -17.91
C PHE A 68 -2.00 6.44 -18.28
N GLY A 69 -2.72 7.11 -17.38
CA GLY A 69 -3.36 8.39 -17.66
C GLY A 69 -2.48 9.58 -17.33
N PHE A 70 -1.84 9.59 -16.17
CA PHE A 70 -1.10 10.76 -15.69
C PHE A 70 0.36 10.75 -16.14
N PHE A 71 1.11 9.67 -15.89
CA PHE A 71 2.56 9.68 -16.13
C PHE A 71 2.96 9.83 -17.61
N PRO A 72 2.36 9.11 -18.58
CA PRO A 72 2.72 9.24 -19.98
C PRO A 72 2.39 10.63 -20.51
N VAL A 73 1.23 11.19 -20.13
CA VAL A 73 0.83 12.57 -20.47
C VAL A 73 1.82 13.55 -19.87
N ALA A 74 2.07 13.48 -18.56
CA ALA A 74 2.98 14.38 -17.87
C ALA A 74 4.37 14.37 -18.51
N LEU A 75 4.92 13.18 -18.83
CA LEU A 75 6.21 13.07 -19.52
C LEU A 75 6.17 13.62 -20.95
N ALA A 76 5.08 13.40 -21.69
CA ALA A 76 4.92 13.92 -23.04
C ALA A 76 4.95 15.45 -23.11
N PHE A 77 4.54 16.15 -22.04
CA PHE A 77 4.65 17.61 -21.94
C PHE A 77 5.94 18.06 -21.21
N TRP A 78 6.36 17.33 -20.19
CA TRP A 78 7.52 17.68 -19.38
C TRP A 78 8.83 17.59 -20.16
N LEU A 79 9.04 16.50 -20.93
CA LEU A 79 10.27 16.33 -21.70
C LEU A 79 10.46 17.46 -22.72
N PRO A 80 9.48 17.79 -23.59
CA PRO A 80 9.60 18.93 -24.50
C PRO A 80 9.79 20.26 -23.78
N LEU A 81 9.12 20.48 -22.64
CA LEU A 81 9.27 21.70 -21.86
C LEU A 81 10.70 21.85 -21.31
N VAL A 82 11.30 20.78 -20.82
CA VAL A 82 12.69 20.76 -20.35
C VAL A 82 13.66 21.02 -21.51
N PHE A 83 13.47 20.38 -22.67
CA PHE A 83 14.27 20.65 -23.85
C PHE A 83 14.11 22.08 -24.38
N ALA A 84 12.95 22.69 -24.17
CA ALA A 84 12.69 24.10 -24.47
C ALA A 84 13.17 25.05 -23.37
N SER A 85 13.99 24.59 -22.41
CA SER A 85 14.47 25.39 -21.27
C SER A 85 13.33 26.09 -20.50
N PHE A 86 12.21 25.38 -20.32
CA PHE A 86 10.98 25.88 -19.70
C PHE A 86 10.30 27.05 -20.43
N ASN A 87 10.62 27.27 -21.71
CA ASN A 87 9.92 28.25 -22.53
C ASN A 87 8.76 27.59 -23.31
N PRO A 88 7.49 27.86 -22.94
CA PRO A 88 6.34 27.24 -23.59
C PRO A 88 6.16 27.69 -25.05
N VAL A 89 6.58 28.90 -25.41
CA VAL A 89 6.47 29.42 -26.78
C VAL A 89 7.40 28.63 -27.70
N VAL A 90 8.63 28.38 -27.26
CA VAL A 90 9.59 27.56 -28.01
C VAL A 90 9.10 26.11 -28.12
N MET A 91 8.56 25.55 -27.03
CA MET A 91 7.97 24.21 -27.05
C MET A 91 6.86 24.08 -28.11
N VAL A 92 5.90 25.01 -28.11
CA VAL A 92 4.80 25.02 -29.10
C VAL A 92 5.32 25.27 -30.51
N GLY A 93 6.30 26.18 -30.66
CA GLY A 93 6.96 26.46 -31.94
C GLY A 93 7.62 25.22 -32.56
N ASN A 94 8.10 24.29 -31.74
CA ASN A 94 8.67 23.01 -32.19
C ASN A 94 7.60 21.93 -32.43
N LEU A 95 6.54 21.89 -31.62
CA LEU A 95 5.48 20.88 -31.71
C LEU A 95 4.51 21.11 -32.87
N MET A 96 4.16 22.38 -33.16
CA MET A 96 3.21 22.73 -34.22
C MET A 96 3.64 22.21 -35.60
N PRO A 97 4.89 22.43 -36.07
CA PRO A 97 5.35 21.87 -37.33
C PRO A 97 5.30 20.34 -37.37
N MET A 98 5.62 19.67 -36.26
CA MET A 98 5.54 18.22 -36.17
C MET A 98 4.10 17.71 -36.33
N LEU A 99 3.14 18.37 -35.68
CA LEU A 99 1.71 18.04 -35.84
C LEU A 99 1.24 18.26 -37.27
N GLN A 100 1.62 19.38 -37.89
CA GLN A 100 1.27 19.65 -39.29
C GLN A 100 1.87 18.61 -40.23
N SER A 101 3.15 18.25 -40.04
CA SER A 101 3.80 17.20 -40.83
C SER A 101 3.13 15.82 -40.67
N PHE A 102 2.56 15.53 -39.50
CA PHE A 102 1.80 14.31 -39.27
C PHE A 102 0.44 14.32 -39.98
N LEU A 103 -0.28 15.46 -39.93
CA LEU A 103 -1.56 15.62 -40.63
C LEU A 103 -1.41 15.52 -42.14
N ASP A 104 -0.31 16.07 -42.67
CA ASP A 104 0.02 16.06 -44.10
C ASP A 104 0.67 14.73 -44.55
N ALA A 105 1.00 13.83 -43.62
CA ALA A 105 1.65 12.56 -43.92
C ALA A 105 0.69 11.56 -44.59
N ASN A 106 1.26 10.59 -45.30
CA ASN A 106 0.50 9.48 -45.87
C ASN A 106 -0.07 8.56 -44.76
N PRO A 107 -1.12 7.75 -45.05
CA PRO A 107 -1.73 6.87 -44.05
C PRO A 107 -0.77 5.84 -43.44
N GLU A 108 0.24 5.41 -44.20
CA GLU A 108 1.25 4.46 -43.72
C GLU A 108 2.11 5.05 -42.60
N VAL A 109 2.67 6.25 -42.82
CA VAL A 109 3.48 6.96 -41.81
C VAL A 109 2.62 7.36 -40.61
N GLN A 110 1.36 7.75 -40.82
CA GLN A 110 0.44 8.04 -39.72
C GLN A 110 0.23 6.80 -38.84
N ALA A 111 -0.04 5.64 -39.45
CA ALA A 111 -0.24 4.39 -38.73
C ALA A 111 1.00 3.98 -37.93
N THR A 112 2.20 4.09 -38.54
CA THR A 112 3.47 3.83 -37.83
C THR A 112 3.67 4.79 -36.67
N THR A 113 3.37 6.08 -36.85
CA THR A 113 3.52 7.11 -35.80
C THR A 113 2.59 6.84 -34.62
N ILE A 114 1.30 6.55 -34.88
CA ILE A 114 0.33 6.20 -33.84
C ILE A 114 0.74 4.91 -33.13
N SER A 115 1.22 3.90 -33.87
CA SER A 115 1.70 2.65 -33.29
C SER A 115 2.87 2.88 -32.35
N ASN A 116 3.88 3.63 -32.79
CA ASN A 116 5.05 3.98 -31.98
C ASN A 116 4.66 4.79 -30.74
N LEU A 117 3.76 5.77 -30.90
CA LEU A 117 3.27 6.57 -29.78
C LEU A 117 2.52 5.71 -28.75
N THR A 118 1.67 4.79 -29.23
CA THR A 118 0.92 3.85 -28.39
C THR A 118 1.87 2.91 -27.66
N LEU A 119 2.88 2.37 -28.34
CA LEU A 119 3.90 1.51 -27.74
C LEU A 119 4.72 2.25 -26.68
N ALA A 120 5.15 3.48 -26.97
CA ALA A 120 5.87 4.31 -26.00
C ALA A 120 4.99 4.62 -24.78
N TRP A 121 3.72 4.97 -25.01
CA TRP A 121 2.74 5.23 -23.96
C TRP A 121 2.52 4.02 -23.05
N LEU A 122 2.30 2.84 -23.65
CA LEU A 122 2.11 1.59 -22.92
C LEU A 122 3.39 1.17 -22.18
N SER A 123 4.57 1.37 -22.79
CA SER A 123 5.85 1.05 -22.18
C SER A 123 6.10 1.89 -20.92
N ILE A 124 5.91 3.21 -21.01
CA ILE A 124 6.03 4.12 -19.88
C ILE A 124 4.99 3.78 -18.81
N GLY A 125 3.71 3.62 -19.21
CA GLY A 125 2.65 3.30 -18.27
C GLY A 125 2.87 1.98 -17.54
N LEU A 126 3.36 0.95 -18.24
CA LEU A 126 3.70 -0.35 -17.65
C LEU A 126 4.89 -0.24 -16.69
N PHE A 127 5.93 0.50 -17.06
CA PHE A 127 7.10 0.73 -16.21
C PHE A 127 6.67 1.36 -14.87
N PHE A 128 5.89 2.45 -14.94
CA PHE A 128 5.38 3.09 -13.73
C PHE A 128 4.47 2.16 -12.95
N LEU A 129 3.56 1.43 -13.60
CA LEU A 129 2.68 0.48 -12.92
C LEU A 129 3.45 -0.57 -12.11
N VAL A 130 4.52 -1.14 -12.67
CA VAL A 130 5.35 -2.14 -11.98
C VAL A 130 6.06 -1.53 -10.79
N PHE A 131 6.73 -0.38 -10.97
CA PHE A 131 7.40 0.32 -9.88
C PHE A 131 6.46 0.69 -8.74
N ASP A 132 5.29 1.15 -9.13
CA ASP A 132 4.26 1.61 -8.26
C ASP A 132 3.65 0.46 -7.41
N LEU A 133 3.45 -0.71 -8.03
CA LEU A 133 3.09 -1.97 -7.37
C LEU A 133 4.14 -2.42 -6.34
N ILE A 134 5.42 -2.24 -6.67
CA ILE A 134 6.55 -2.59 -5.80
C ILE A 134 6.63 -1.64 -4.60
N LEU A 135 6.45 -0.34 -4.83
CA LEU A 135 6.56 0.68 -3.78
C LEU A 135 5.35 0.73 -2.86
N THR A 136 4.17 0.34 -3.34
CA THR A 136 2.94 0.37 -2.54
C THR A 136 2.38 -1.04 -2.35
N PRO A 137 2.81 -1.77 -1.31
CA PRO A 137 2.26 -3.09 -1.03
C PRO A 137 0.78 -2.97 -0.66
N PHE A 138 -0.06 -3.75 -1.34
CA PHE A 138 -1.49 -3.80 -1.07
C PHE A 138 -1.74 -4.38 0.33
N LYS A 139 -2.34 -3.58 1.21
CA LYS A 139 -2.82 -4.07 2.51
C LYS A 139 -4.10 -4.88 2.30
N SER A 140 -3.98 -6.20 2.42
CA SER A 140 -5.14 -7.08 2.24
C SER A 140 -6.14 -6.95 3.39
N PRO A 141 -7.46 -6.86 3.13
CA PRO A 141 -8.49 -6.88 4.17
C PRO A 141 -8.47 -8.17 5.02
N TYR A 142 -7.91 -9.27 4.49
CA TYR A 142 -7.71 -10.51 5.24
C TYR A 142 -6.78 -10.35 6.45
N GLN A 143 -5.75 -9.50 6.35
CA GLN A 143 -4.84 -9.25 7.47
C GLN A 143 -5.55 -8.47 8.59
N TYR A 144 -6.44 -7.54 8.22
CA TYR A 144 -7.18 -6.74 9.19
C TYR A 144 -8.12 -7.60 10.04
N GLU A 145 -8.95 -8.46 9.42
CA GLU A 145 -9.87 -9.32 10.19
C GLU A 145 -9.14 -10.37 11.04
N ALA A 146 -8.05 -10.93 10.53
CA ALA A 146 -7.23 -11.85 11.30
C ALA A 146 -6.61 -11.16 12.53
N ASP A 147 -6.14 -9.92 12.40
CA ASP A 147 -5.54 -9.18 13.50
C ASP A 147 -6.60 -8.77 14.56
N VAL A 148 -7.81 -8.40 14.15
CA VAL A 148 -8.93 -8.14 15.08
C VAL A 148 -9.29 -9.41 15.85
N HIS A 149 -9.40 -10.56 15.17
CA HIS A 149 -9.70 -11.83 15.81
C HIS A 149 -8.61 -12.24 16.82
N MET A 150 -7.33 -12.16 16.43
CA MET A 150 -6.24 -12.50 17.35
C MET A 150 -6.21 -11.57 18.57
N ARG A 151 -6.52 -10.27 18.41
CA ARG A 151 -6.63 -9.34 19.54
C ARG A 151 -7.74 -9.73 20.51
N SER A 152 -8.87 -10.24 20.01
CA SER A 152 -9.95 -10.75 20.87
C SER A 152 -9.58 -12.06 21.57
N TRP A 153 -8.84 -12.94 20.89
CA TRP A 153 -8.34 -14.19 21.45
C TRP A 153 -7.31 -13.95 22.56
N GLU A 154 -6.42 -12.98 22.36
CA GLU A 154 -5.44 -12.57 23.37
C GLU A 154 -6.14 -12.08 24.64
N LEU A 155 -7.16 -11.22 24.53
CA LEU A 155 -7.92 -10.72 25.68
C LEU A 155 -8.59 -11.87 26.46
N LEU A 156 -9.23 -12.81 25.78
CA LEU A 156 -9.92 -13.95 26.41
C LEU A 156 -8.95 -14.94 27.08
N ASN A 157 -7.74 -15.08 26.56
CA ASN A 157 -6.72 -15.93 27.15
C ASN A 157 -5.89 -15.21 28.22
N GLN A 158 -5.89 -13.88 28.23
CA GLN A 158 -5.29 -13.07 29.30
C GLN A 158 -6.00 -13.30 30.65
N ASP A 159 -7.33 -13.41 30.63
CA ASP A 159 -8.14 -13.71 31.83
C ASP A 159 -7.83 -15.11 32.40
N LYS A 160 -7.58 -16.11 31.54
CA LYS A 160 -7.18 -17.47 31.97
C LYS A 160 -5.77 -17.55 32.55
N LEU A 161 -4.92 -16.57 32.28
CA LEU A 161 -3.56 -16.49 32.80
C LEU A 161 -3.52 -15.75 34.15
N ALA A 162 -4.45 -14.81 34.39
CA ALA A 162 -4.61 -14.13 35.68
C ALA A 162 -5.11 -15.08 36.78
N ASP A 163 -5.90 -16.11 36.42
CA ASP A 163 -6.48 -17.09 37.36
C ASP A 163 -5.52 -18.25 37.74
N LYS A 164 -4.31 -18.26 37.16
CA LYS A 164 -3.27 -19.30 37.38
C LYS A 164 -2.08 -18.81 38.22
N VAL A 165 -2.08 -17.55 38.67
CA VAL A 165 -1.07 -16.95 39.55
C VAL A 165 -1.65 -16.80 40.95
#